data_AF-A0A258LE16-F1
#
_entry.id   AF-A0A258LE16-F1
#
_cell.length_a   1.000
_cell.length_b   1.000
_cell.length_c   1.000
_cell.angle_alpha   90.00
_cell.angle_beta   90.00
_cell.angle_gamma   90.00
#
_symmetry.space_group_name_H-M   'P 1'
#
loop_
_entity.id
_entity.type
_entity.pdbx_description
1 polymer ?
#
loop_
_entity_poly.entity_id
_entity_poly.type
_entity_poly.pdbx_seq_one_letter_code
_entity_poly.pdbx_strand_id
1 'polypeptide(L)'
;MKRVLIGALVLVALYACGSQETKTTESSPADASKANESTAGYDPNRGEGKFKDVVVDPKLNAALAETGKKVYDVKCSSCHKTTDEKLVGPGWKGVTARNSAAWILNFITNTDEMITKDPKAQAQLEICLVRMPNQNLSDDDAKSLYEFMRKVDGVQ
;
A
#
# COMPACT_ATOMS: atom_id res chain seq x y z
N MET A 1 -30.06 29.73 50.03
CA MET A 1 -29.54 30.63 51.09
C MET A 1 -28.02 30.59 51.01
N LYS A 2 -27.37 31.68 50.60
CA LYS A 2 -26.34 32.46 51.36
C LYS A 2 -25.34 31.58 52.12
N ARG A 3 -24.02 31.77 52.14
CA ARG A 3 -23.04 32.71 51.54
C ARG A 3 -21.68 32.29 52.18
N VAL A 4 -20.59 32.35 51.41
CA VAL A 4 -19.25 32.87 51.80
C VAL A 4 -18.41 32.10 52.85
N LEU A 5 -17.11 31.95 52.56
CA LEU A 5 -15.90 32.25 53.38
C LEU A 5 -14.69 31.55 52.73
N ILE A 6 -13.87 32.18 51.89
CA ILE A 6 -12.66 32.98 52.20
C ILE A 6 -11.81 32.41 53.36
N GLY A 7 -10.59 31.96 53.02
CA GLY A 7 -9.49 31.69 53.94
C GLY A 7 -8.34 31.02 53.17
N ALA A 8 -7.41 31.79 52.60
CA ALA A 8 -6.13 32.19 53.20
C ALA A 8 -4.98 31.21 52.88
N LEU A 9 -4.08 31.73 52.04
CA LEU A 9 -2.69 31.36 51.76
C LEU A 9 -1.96 30.60 52.87
N VAL A 10 -1.35 29.45 52.54
CA VAL A 10 -0.12 28.98 53.19
C VAL A 10 0.82 28.45 52.09
N LEU A 11 1.80 29.28 51.74
CA LEU A 11 2.99 28.92 50.99
C LEU A 11 3.95 28.23 51.97
N VAL A 12 4.20 26.95 51.78
CA VAL A 12 5.34 26.25 52.39
C VAL A 12 6.16 25.67 51.25
N ALA A 13 7.22 26.40 50.90
CA ALA A 13 8.31 25.90 50.09
C ALA A 13 9.21 25.05 50.98
N LEU A 14 9.17 23.73 50.80
CA LEU A 14 10.21 22.83 51.28
C LEU A 14 10.98 22.29 50.07
N TYR A 15 12.10 22.95 49.84
CA TYR A 15 13.18 22.49 48.98
C TYR A 15 13.75 21.22 49.61
N ALA A 16 13.46 20.06 49.03
CA ALA A 16 14.13 18.80 49.33
C ALA A 16 14.75 18.27 48.03
N CYS A 17 16.02 18.57 47.85
CA CYS A 17 16.87 17.98 46.83
C CYS A 17 17.23 16.56 47.30
N GLY A 18 16.56 15.56 46.73
CA GLY A 18 16.85 14.15 46.94
C GLY A 18 17.29 13.54 45.61
N SER A 19 18.58 13.22 45.52
CA SER A 19 19.23 12.59 44.38
C SER A 19 18.57 11.27 43.98
N GLN A 20 18.09 11.19 42.75
CA GLN A 20 17.93 9.91 42.05
C GLN A 20 18.11 10.14 40.53
N GLU A 21 19.02 9.35 39.97
CA GLU A 21 19.55 9.46 38.62
C GLU A 21 18.44 9.49 37.56
N THR A 22 18.42 10.56 36.77
CA THR A 22 17.65 10.62 35.52
C THR A 22 18.66 10.63 34.38
N LYS A 23 18.66 9.57 33.56
CA LYS A 23 19.36 9.54 32.27
C LYS A 23 18.75 10.64 31.39
N THR A 24 19.40 11.79 31.38
CA THR A 24 19.25 12.78 30.32
C THR A 24 20.26 12.41 29.23
N THR A 25 19.79 11.79 28.15
CA THR A 25 20.53 11.80 26.89
C THR A 25 19.93 12.91 26.04
N GLU A 26 20.63 14.02 26.10
CA GLU A 26 20.54 15.18 25.24
C GLU A 26 20.63 14.78 23.77
N SER A 27 19.81 15.44 22.95
CA SER A 27 19.82 15.33 21.50
C SER A 27 21.18 15.72 20.93
N SER A 28 21.78 14.80 20.18
CA SER A 28 22.80 15.09 19.17
C SER A 28 22.27 14.62 17.82
N PRO A 29 22.25 15.47 16.77
CA PRO A 29 21.84 15.07 15.44
C PRO A 29 23.03 14.38 14.76
N ALA A 30 23.17 13.07 15.01
CA ALA A 30 24.06 12.22 14.25
C ALA A 30 23.25 11.06 13.68
N ASP A 31 23.35 10.95 12.35
CA ASP A 31 22.91 9.83 11.53
C ASP A 31 21.48 9.86 10.96
N ALA A 32 21.11 11.01 10.41
CA ALA A 32 20.32 11.05 9.17
C ALA A 32 21.25 10.78 7.96
N SER A 33 21.84 9.59 7.88
CA SER A 33 22.55 9.12 6.69
C SER A 33 22.43 7.62 6.50
N LYS A 34 21.18 7.12 6.53
CA LYS A 34 20.79 5.89 5.83
C LYS A 34 19.49 6.09 5.06
N ALA A 35 19.46 7.16 4.26
CA ALA A 35 18.56 7.29 3.11
C ALA A 35 19.42 7.44 1.87
N ASN A 36 20.25 6.43 1.61
CA ASN A 36 20.88 6.24 0.31
C ASN A 36 21.14 4.74 0.09
N GLU A 37 20.10 3.92 0.25
CA GLU A 37 20.02 2.70 -0.55
C GLU A 37 19.51 3.11 -1.93
N SER A 38 20.45 3.48 -2.78
CA SER A 38 20.44 3.16 -4.21
C SER A 38 19.05 3.12 -4.88
N THR A 39 18.56 4.29 -5.29
CA THR A 39 17.61 4.40 -6.41
C THR A 39 18.24 3.96 -7.75
N ALA A 40 19.50 3.53 -7.76
CA ALA A 40 20.15 2.90 -8.90
C ALA A 40 19.61 1.47 -9.11
N GLY A 41 18.40 1.36 -9.66
CA GLY A 41 17.82 0.08 -10.09
C GLY A 41 16.31 -0.06 -9.92
N TYR A 42 15.66 0.81 -9.12
CA TYR A 42 14.21 0.83 -9.00
C TYR A 42 13.58 1.55 -10.20
N ASP A 43 12.56 0.92 -10.80
CA ASP A 43 11.79 1.48 -11.91
C ASP A 43 10.34 1.69 -11.45
N PRO A 44 9.87 2.95 -11.33
CA PRO A 44 8.52 3.25 -10.87
C PRO A 44 7.42 2.77 -11.82
N ASN A 45 7.73 2.54 -13.10
CA ASN A 45 6.76 1.98 -14.05
C ASN A 45 6.57 0.48 -13.87
N ARG A 46 7.48 -0.20 -13.17
CA ARG A 46 7.50 -1.66 -12.97
C ARG A 46 7.27 -2.07 -11.52
N GLY A 47 7.69 -1.23 -10.58
CA GLY A 47 7.71 -1.53 -9.16
C GLY A 47 8.77 -2.57 -8.77
N GLU A 48 8.56 -3.18 -7.61
CA GLU A 48 9.41 -4.21 -7.02
C GLU A 48 8.91 -5.63 -7.35
N GLY A 49 9.76 -6.43 -8.00
CA GLY A 49 9.45 -7.82 -8.31
C GLY A 49 10.17 -8.38 -9.54
N LYS A 50 9.76 -9.59 -9.94
CA LYS A 50 10.42 -10.39 -10.98
C LYS A 50 9.99 -10.05 -12.41
N PHE A 51 8.81 -9.45 -12.61
CA PHE A 51 8.33 -9.09 -13.93
C PHE A 51 9.01 -7.80 -14.40
N LYS A 52 9.65 -7.82 -15.57
CA LYS A 52 10.37 -6.68 -16.17
C LYS A 52 9.85 -6.36 -17.57
N ASP A 53 10.23 -7.17 -18.54
CA ASP A 53 9.93 -6.93 -19.96
C ASP A 53 8.69 -7.71 -20.38
N VAL A 54 7.54 -7.36 -19.80
CA VAL A 54 6.26 -8.03 -20.09
C VAL A 54 5.77 -7.59 -21.46
N VAL A 55 5.89 -8.48 -22.44
CA VAL A 55 5.34 -8.29 -23.78
C VAL A 55 3.84 -8.56 -23.74
N VAL A 56 3.05 -7.56 -24.13
CA VAL A 56 1.59 -7.65 -24.21
C VAL A 56 1.19 -7.71 -25.68
N ASP A 57 0.53 -8.79 -26.08
CA ASP A 57 -0.05 -8.92 -27.42
C ASP A 57 -1.13 -7.84 -27.61
N PRO A 58 -1.19 -7.10 -28.74
CA PRO A 58 -2.24 -6.10 -28.94
C PRO A 58 -3.66 -6.68 -28.95
N LYS A 59 -3.82 -7.96 -29.31
CA LYS A 59 -5.10 -8.67 -29.33
C LYS A 59 -5.39 -9.28 -27.96
N LEU A 60 -6.67 -9.39 -27.61
CA LEU A 60 -7.10 -10.15 -26.45
C LEU A 60 -6.99 -11.65 -26.69
N ASN A 61 -6.38 -12.36 -25.76
CA ASN A 61 -6.53 -13.80 -25.59
C ASN A 61 -7.80 -14.09 -24.78
N ALA A 62 -8.92 -14.30 -25.47
CA ALA A 62 -10.23 -14.52 -24.85
C ALA A 62 -10.27 -15.73 -23.89
N ALA A 63 -9.55 -16.80 -24.20
CA ALA A 63 -9.51 -18.00 -23.35
C ALA A 63 -8.77 -17.72 -22.03
N LEU A 64 -7.67 -16.98 -22.11
CA LEU A 64 -6.89 -16.58 -20.94
C LEU A 64 -7.66 -15.57 -20.08
N ALA A 65 -8.37 -14.62 -20.69
CA ALA A 65 -9.26 -13.70 -20.00
C ALA A 65 -10.40 -14.42 -19.27
N GLU A 66 -10.95 -15.50 -19.84
CA GLU A 66 -12.00 -16.30 -19.18
C GLU A 66 -11.46 -17.07 -17.97
N THR A 67 -10.24 -17.62 -18.06
CA THR A 67 -9.54 -18.17 -16.90
C THR A 67 -9.32 -17.10 -15.83
N GLY A 68 -8.88 -15.91 -16.24
CA GLY A 68 -8.69 -14.77 -15.33
C GLY A 68 -9.97 -14.37 -14.62
N LYS A 69 -11.11 -14.36 -15.31
CA LYS A 69 -12.41 -14.09 -14.69
C LYS A 69 -12.70 -15.07 -13.55
N LYS A 70 -12.44 -16.36 -13.72
CA LYS A 70 -12.66 -17.37 -12.67
C LYS A 70 -11.76 -17.11 -11.46
N VAL A 71 -10.50 -16.74 -11.68
CA VAL A 71 -9.59 -16.35 -10.60
C VAL A 71 -10.10 -15.10 -9.89
N TYR A 72 -10.57 -14.09 -10.62
CA TYR A 72 -11.16 -12.88 -10.06
C TYR A 72 -12.38 -13.19 -9.20
N ASP A 73 -13.29 -14.03 -9.70
CA ASP A 73 -14.52 -14.37 -8.99
C ASP A 73 -14.21 -14.99 -7.62
N VAL A 74 -13.15 -15.81 -7.51
CA VAL A 74 -12.75 -16.50 -6.27
C VAL A 74 -11.87 -15.65 -5.35
N LYS A 75 -10.89 -14.93 -5.90
CA LYS A 75 -9.80 -14.31 -5.11
C LYS A 75 -9.88 -12.77 -5.02
N CYS A 76 -10.71 -12.11 -5.85
CA CYS A 76 -10.65 -10.64 -5.98
C CYS A 76 -12.01 -9.94 -5.85
N SER A 77 -13.10 -10.62 -6.23
CA SER A 77 -14.44 -10.03 -6.35
C SER A 77 -15.05 -9.52 -5.04
N SER A 78 -14.59 -10.05 -3.90
CA SER A 78 -14.98 -9.60 -2.56
C SER A 78 -14.47 -8.21 -2.23
N CYS A 79 -13.39 -7.76 -2.88
CA CYS A 79 -12.71 -6.49 -2.58
C CYS A 79 -12.73 -5.50 -3.75
N HIS A 80 -12.74 -5.98 -4.99
CA HIS A 80 -12.65 -5.16 -6.19
C HIS A 80 -13.89 -5.33 -7.08
N LYS A 81 -14.32 -4.23 -7.70
CA LYS A 81 -15.33 -4.24 -8.77
C LYS A 81 -14.67 -4.18 -10.14
N THR A 82 -15.34 -4.69 -11.17
CA THR A 82 -14.95 -4.49 -12.58
C THR A 82 -15.32 -3.09 -13.12
N THR A 83 -16.00 -2.27 -12.31
CA THR A 83 -16.31 -0.87 -12.60
C THR A 83 -15.21 0.05 -12.07
N ASP A 84 -15.45 1.36 -12.05
CA ASP A 84 -14.59 2.37 -11.40
C ASP A 84 -14.91 2.54 -9.91
N GLU A 85 -15.94 1.88 -9.39
CA GLU A 85 -16.37 1.95 -8.00
C GLU A 85 -15.34 1.31 -7.05
N LYS A 86 -15.00 2.02 -5.98
CA LYS A 86 -14.21 1.48 -4.85
C LYS A 86 -15.14 0.73 -3.90
N LEU A 87 -14.87 -0.57 -3.69
CA LEU A 87 -15.55 -1.38 -2.67
C LEU A 87 -14.72 -1.44 -1.39
N VAL A 88 -13.68 -2.28 -1.41
CA VAL A 88 -12.59 -2.28 -0.41
C VAL A 88 -11.32 -1.77 -1.11
N GLY A 89 -10.96 -2.45 -2.20
CA GLY A 89 -9.95 -1.98 -3.14
C GLY A 89 -10.54 -1.10 -4.25
N PRO A 90 -9.69 -0.43 -5.05
CA PRO A 90 -10.13 0.36 -6.19
C PRO A 90 -10.79 -0.49 -7.26
N GLY A 91 -11.71 0.10 -8.02
CA GLY A 91 -12.30 -0.52 -9.20
C GLY A 91 -11.29 -0.78 -10.32
N TRP A 92 -11.52 -1.82 -11.12
CA TRP A 92 -10.61 -2.27 -12.18
C TRP A 92 -10.82 -1.58 -13.52
N LYS A 93 -11.93 -0.87 -13.75
CA LYS A 93 -12.12 -0.13 -15.00
C LYS A 93 -10.98 0.87 -15.20
N GLY A 94 -10.29 0.79 -16.34
CA GLY A 94 -9.11 1.55 -16.74
C GLY A 94 -7.80 1.16 -16.05
N VAL A 95 -7.72 0.04 -15.33
CA VAL A 95 -6.53 -0.32 -14.54
C VAL A 95 -5.30 -0.56 -15.41
N THR A 96 -5.48 -1.12 -16.60
CA THR A 96 -4.39 -1.41 -17.55
C THR A 96 -3.91 -0.16 -18.30
N ALA A 97 -4.69 0.92 -18.26
CA ALA A 97 -4.24 2.25 -18.71
C ALA A 97 -3.52 3.01 -17.58
N ARG A 98 -3.94 2.81 -16.32
CA ARG A 98 -3.31 3.46 -15.16
C ARG A 98 -1.97 2.86 -14.77
N ASN A 99 -1.72 1.59 -15.05
CA ASN A 99 -0.53 0.86 -14.63
C ASN A 99 0.02 0.02 -15.78
N SER A 100 1.34 -0.14 -15.83
CA SER A 100 1.97 -1.06 -16.77
C SER A 100 1.62 -2.52 -16.42
N ALA A 101 1.74 -3.41 -17.42
CA ALA A 101 1.58 -4.84 -17.21
C ALA A 101 2.53 -5.39 -16.14
N ALA A 102 3.81 -4.99 -16.19
CA ALA A 102 4.81 -5.44 -15.23
C ALA A 102 4.49 -4.98 -13.80
N TRP A 103 4.02 -3.74 -13.63
CA TRP A 103 3.59 -3.22 -12.33
C TRP A 103 2.41 -4.01 -11.77
N ILE A 104 1.38 -4.25 -12.58
CA ILE A 104 0.21 -5.03 -12.14
C ILE A 104 0.63 -6.44 -11.71
N LEU A 105 1.43 -7.13 -12.54
CA LEU A 105 1.87 -8.49 -12.25
C LEU A 105 2.75 -8.56 -11.01
N ASN A 106 3.67 -7.61 -10.81
CA ASN A 106 4.46 -7.52 -9.59
C ASN A 106 3.56 -7.22 -8.39
N PHE A 107 2.60 -6.30 -8.50
CA PHE A 107 1.74 -5.95 -7.37
C PHE A 107 0.87 -7.11 -6.88
N ILE A 108 0.24 -7.85 -7.79
CA ILE A 108 -0.67 -8.94 -7.41
C ILE A 108 0.06 -10.22 -6.98
N THR A 109 1.34 -10.38 -7.32
CA THR A 109 2.16 -11.56 -6.93
C THR A 109 3.14 -11.28 -5.79
N ASN A 110 3.46 -10.02 -5.53
CA ASN A 110 4.43 -9.56 -4.55
C ASN A 110 3.88 -8.40 -3.71
N THR A 111 2.61 -8.53 -3.29
CA THR A 111 1.81 -7.43 -2.73
C THR A 111 2.47 -6.76 -1.53
N ASP A 112 3.04 -7.54 -0.61
CA ASP A 112 3.58 -6.97 0.62
C ASP A 112 4.81 -6.10 0.41
N GLU A 113 5.76 -6.58 -0.40
CA GLU A 113 6.96 -5.83 -0.78
C GLU A 113 6.59 -4.59 -1.60
N MET A 114 5.64 -4.72 -2.53
CA MET A 114 5.16 -3.59 -3.31
C MET A 114 4.53 -2.51 -2.42
N ILE A 115 3.65 -2.84 -1.48
CA ILE A 115 3.12 -1.84 -0.54
C ILE A 115 4.24 -1.23 0.32
N THR A 116 5.30 -1.99 0.60
CA THR A 116 6.41 -1.52 1.43
C THR A 116 7.32 -0.55 0.69
N LYS A 117 7.56 -0.77 -0.61
CA LYS A 117 8.60 -0.09 -1.39
C LYS A 117 8.09 0.83 -2.50
N ASP A 118 6.93 0.53 -3.08
CA ASP A 118 6.39 1.23 -4.24
C ASP A 118 5.54 2.43 -3.81
N PRO A 119 5.92 3.68 -4.16
CA PRO A 119 5.19 4.87 -3.72
C PRO A 119 3.75 4.93 -4.21
N LYS A 120 3.45 4.32 -5.37
CA LYS A 120 2.09 4.28 -5.92
C LYS A 120 1.21 3.30 -5.16
N ALA A 121 1.75 2.14 -4.78
CA ALA A 121 1.06 1.19 -3.91
C ALA A 121 0.81 1.78 -2.51
N GLN A 122 1.76 2.54 -1.96
CA GLN A 122 1.60 3.26 -0.69
C GLN A 122 0.49 4.32 -0.77
N ALA A 123 0.47 5.15 -1.82
CA ALA A 123 -0.60 6.11 -2.04
C ALA A 123 -1.98 5.42 -2.16
N GLN A 124 -2.03 4.25 -2.80
CA GLN A 124 -3.27 3.48 -2.89
C GLN A 124 -3.73 2.94 -1.53
N LEU A 125 -2.80 2.54 -0.65
CA LEU A 125 -3.10 2.12 0.70
C LEU A 125 -3.75 3.26 1.51
N GLU A 126 -3.27 4.49 1.37
CA GLU A 126 -3.86 5.67 2.04
C GLU A 126 -5.30 5.93 1.58
N ILE A 127 -5.62 5.66 0.31
CA ILE A 127 -6.98 5.83 -0.25
C ILE A 127 -7.92 4.70 0.20
N CYS A 128 -7.39 3.49 0.32
CA CYS A 128 -8.16 2.29 0.65
C CYS A 128 -8.29 2.03 2.15
N LEU A 129 -7.36 2.55 2.97
CA LEU A 129 -7.26 2.34 4.42
C LEU A 129 -7.18 0.87 4.86
N VAL A 130 -7.06 -0.05 3.89
CA VAL A 130 -6.99 -1.49 4.09
C VAL A 130 -5.85 -2.01 3.23
N ARG A 131 -4.92 -2.72 3.88
CA ARG A 131 -3.82 -3.39 3.18
C ARG A 131 -4.36 -4.56 2.36
N MET A 132 -4.07 -4.58 1.06
CA MET A 132 -4.38 -5.74 0.22
C MET A 132 -3.55 -6.94 0.70
N PRO A 133 -4.18 -8.07 1.06
CA PRO A 133 -3.43 -9.27 1.43
C PRO A 133 -2.87 -9.96 0.19
N ASN A 134 -1.73 -10.62 0.34
CA ASN A 134 -1.18 -11.49 -0.70
C ASN A 134 -2.15 -12.65 -0.99
N GLN A 135 -2.61 -12.75 -2.24
CA GLN A 135 -3.57 -13.77 -2.68
C GLN A 135 -2.91 -15.10 -3.08
N ASN A 136 -1.58 -15.22 -2.90
CA ASN A 136 -0.77 -16.37 -3.26
C ASN A 136 -1.04 -16.82 -4.71
N LEU A 137 -1.05 -15.86 -5.63
CA LEU A 137 -1.25 -16.13 -7.05
C LEU A 137 -0.02 -16.82 -7.63
N SER A 138 -0.26 -17.83 -8.47
CA SER A 138 0.76 -18.30 -9.41
C SER A 138 0.98 -17.27 -10.51
N ASP A 139 2.08 -17.40 -11.25
CA ASP A 139 2.35 -16.50 -12.38
C ASP A 139 1.30 -16.65 -13.49
N ASP A 140 0.75 -17.84 -13.67
CA ASP A 140 -0.27 -18.10 -14.69
C ASP A 140 -1.63 -17.55 -14.26
N ASP A 141 -1.99 -17.64 -12.97
CA ASP A 141 -3.17 -16.96 -12.41
C ASP A 141 -3.04 -15.44 -12.61
N ALA A 142 -1.87 -14.87 -12.31
CA ALA A 142 -1.60 -13.44 -12.42
C ALA A 142 -1.69 -12.94 -13.87
N LYS A 143 -1.10 -13.67 -14.83
CA LYS A 143 -1.22 -13.36 -16.26
C LYS A 143 -2.66 -13.49 -16.76
N SER A 144 -3.38 -14.51 -16.29
CA SER A 144 -4.80 -14.68 -16.62
C SER A 144 -5.65 -13.52 -16.10
N LEU A 145 -5.42 -13.11 -14.85
CA LEU A 145 -6.07 -11.94 -14.25
C LEU A 145 -5.77 -10.65 -15.01
N TYR A 146 -4.50 -10.42 -15.39
CA TYR A 146 -4.13 -9.26 -16.20
C TYR A 146 -4.88 -9.26 -17.54
N GLU A 147 -5.01 -10.41 -18.19
CA GLU A 147 -5.78 -10.52 -19.44
C GLU A 147 -7.27 -10.24 -19.23
N PHE A 148 -7.83 -10.66 -18.10
CA PHE A 148 -9.19 -10.31 -17.73
C PHE A 148 -9.34 -8.80 -17.47
N MET A 149 -8.37 -8.15 -16.83
CA MET A 149 -8.36 -6.69 -16.68
C MET A 149 -8.32 -5.97 -18.04
N ARG A 150 -7.54 -6.48 -19.01
CA ARG A 150 -7.54 -5.95 -20.38
C ARG A 150 -8.90 -6.06 -21.04
N LYS A 151 -9.60 -7.20 -20.86
CA LYS A 151 -10.99 -7.38 -21.33
C LYS A 151 -11.95 -6.39 -20.67
N VAL A 152 -11.83 -6.16 -19.35
CA VAL A 152 -12.60 -5.14 -18.62
C VAL A 152 -12.37 -3.75 -19.22
N ASP A 153 -11.15 -3.46 -19.65
CA ASP A 153 -10.75 -2.19 -20.25
C ASP A 153 -11.04 -2.09 -21.75
N GLY A 154 -11.73 -3.09 -22.32
CA GLY A 154 -12.28 -3.03 -23.68
C GLY A 154 -11.37 -3.54 -24.79
N VAL A 155 -10.25 -4.20 -24.46
CA VAL A 155 -9.42 -4.87 -25.47
C VAL A 155 -10.15 -6.10 -26.02
N GLN A 156 -10.04 -6.34 -27.33
CA GLN A 156 -10.77 -7.37 -28.09
C GLN A 156 -9.84 -8.37 -28.79
#